data_AF-A0A146KI32-F1
#
_entry.id   AF-A0A146KI32-F1
#
_cell.length_a   1.000
_cell.length_b   1.000
_cell.length_c   1.000
_cell.angle_alpha   90.00
_cell.angle_beta   90.00
_cell.angle_gamma   90.00
#
_symmetry.space_group_name_H-M   'P 1'
#
loop_
_entity.id
_entity.type
_entity.pdbx_description
1 polymer ?
#
loop_
_entity_poly.entity_id
_entity_poly.type
_entity_poly.pdbx_seq_one_letter_code
_entity_poly.pdbx_strand_id
1 'polypeptide(L)'
;EFKNYLNDSFKFDDKISLLYGNVLEFKETQAETFRVIHEDCRRSCWRFMTIFEQQTRLFTRALQGVFEHFFIDVWINTPPEMQQNYFQGITDSVEIVFGAFINFNRVIHNLSWFKACEDDFNTFFGDIMGFFYSEQEYKRAVIYSIYALQKVHQFNKFDLNTMEQHNLSVISLISQNDKKLSKYISDQPAQTISCFIFQYVNTFFLHNTNNIQLSVKLVKLQLNLNTKGIVHFIQTIISACSRAYAPDLFNEPTLLRISDENKLQIDLPNISGIEILSHCVNHVMQLDANSVIICDMLDQFEKKYKK
;
A
#
# COMPACT_ATOMS: atom_id res chain seq x y z
N GLU A 1 -11.76 -12.08 7.82
CA GLU A 1 -12.39 -11.90 6.49
C GLU A 1 -11.38 -11.92 5.35
N PHE A 2 -10.39 -11.03 5.32
CA PHE A 2 -9.44 -10.93 4.19
C PHE A 2 -8.68 -12.22 3.88
N LYS A 3 -8.21 -12.94 4.91
CA LYS A 3 -7.63 -14.28 4.75
C LYS A 3 -8.57 -15.26 4.03
N ASN A 4 -9.88 -15.23 4.30
CA ASN A 4 -10.85 -16.09 3.62
C ASN A 4 -10.97 -15.68 2.15
N TYR A 5 -11.06 -14.38 1.87
CA TYR A 5 -11.04 -13.88 0.49
C TYR A 5 -9.81 -14.37 -0.29
N LEU A 6 -8.62 -14.37 0.31
CA LEU A 6 -7.41 -14.88 -0.35
C LEU A 6 -7.52 -16.39 -0.64
N ASN A 7 -7.99 -17.18 0.31
CA ASN A 7 -8.23 -18.62 0.13
C ASN A 7 -9.26 -18.92 -0.96
N ASP A 8 -10.29 -18.09 -1.09
CA ASP A 8 -11.35 -18.27 -2.08
C ASP A 8 -10.91 -17.80 -3.48
N SER A 9 -10.04 -16.78 -3.55
CA SER A 9 -9.64 -16.12 -4.80
C SER A 9 -8.40 -16.75 -5.45
N PHE A 10 -7.53 -17.36 -4.65
CA PHE A 10 -6.27 -17.93 -5.11
C PHE A 10 -6.19 -19.41 -4.78
N LYS A 11 -5.77 -20.21 -5.76
CA LYS A 11 -5.53 -21.63 -5.52
C LYS A 11 -4.24 -21.80 -4.72
N PHE A 12 -4.35 -22.41 -3.55
CA PHE A 12 -3.20 -22.90 -2.81
C PHE A 12 -2.86 -24.32 -3.26
N ASP A 13 -1.65 -24.52 -3.76
CA ASP A 13 -1.07 -25.84 -4.03
C ASP A 13 -0.01 -26.12 -2.96
N ASP A 14 -0.27 -27.12 -2.12
CA ASP A 14 0.59 -27.53 -1.02
C ASP A 14 1.88 -28.21 -1.48
N LYS A 15 1.99 -28.52 -2.78
CA LYS A 15 3.18 -29.10 -3.41
C LYS A 15 4.20 -28.07 -3.86
N ILE A 16 3.89 -26.77 -3.78
CA ILE A 16 4.85 -25.71 -4.12
C ILE A 16 6.01 -25.78 -3.12
N SER A 17 7.20 -26.13 -3.63
CA SER A 17 8.44 -26.07 -2.86
C SER A 17 8.89 -24.61 -2.79
N LEU A 18 8.93 -24.06 -1.59
CA LEU A 18 9.46 -22.73 -1.33
C LEU A 18 10.93 -22.80 -0.96
N LEU A 19 11.71 -21.85 -1.45
CA LEU A 19 13.02 -21.55 -0.91
C LEU A 19 12.85 -20.73 0.35
N TYR A 20 13.59 -21.02 1.42
CA TYR A 20 13.64 -20.16 2.59
C TYR A 20 14.98 -19.43 2.60
N GLY A 21 14.90 -18.11 2.56
CA GLY A 21 16.03 -17.22 2.44
C GLY A 21 16.71 -17.07 3.78
N ASN A 22 17.98 -17.45 3.84
CA ASN A 22 18.82 -16.99 4.94
C ASN A 22 19.09 -15.50 4.74
N VAL A 23 18.52 -14.65 5.61
CA VAL A 23 18.69 -13.19 5.52
C VAL A 23 20.15 -12.75 5.58
N LEU A 24 21.01 -13.48 6.30
CA LEU A 24 22.45 -13.21 6.31
C LEU A 24 23.07 -13.47 4.95
N GLU A 25 22.74 -14.61 4.33
CA GLU A 25 23.21 -14.95 2.99
C GLU A 25 22.68 -13.98 1.94
N PHE A 26 21.42 -13.57 2.04
CA PHE A 26 20.82 -12.58 1.13
C PHE A 26 21.50 -11.21 1.29
N LYS A 27 21.78 -10.79 2.52
CA LYS A 27 22.53 -9.56 2.82
C LYS A 27 23.95 -9.58 2.23
N GLU A 28 24.61 -10.73 2.25
CA GLU A 28 25.97 -10.88 1.71
C GLU A 28 25.98 -10.95 0.17
N THR A 29 25.03 -11.65 -0.42
CA THR A 29 24.99 -11.91 -1.88
C THR A 29 24.24 -10.84 -2.68
N GLN A 30 23.28 -10.13 -2.07
CA GLN A 30 22.43 -9.12 -2.69
C GLN A 30 22.35 -7.83 -1.84
N ALA A 31 23.51 -7.34 -1.39
CA ALA A 31 23.63 -6.24 -0.43
C ALA A 31 22.85 -4.96 -0.81
N GLU A 32 22.84 -4.57 -2.08
CA GLU A 32 22.13 -3.37 -2.54
C GLU A 32 20.61 -3.53 -2.43
N THR A 33 20.06 -4.62 -2.98
CA THR A 33 18.63 -4.95 -2.87
C THR A 33 18.21 -5.10 -1.42
N PHE A 34 19.02 -5.79 -0.61
CA PHE A 34 18.78 -5.93 0.82
C PHE A 34 18.66 -4.57 1.52
N ARG A 35 19.56 -3.62 1.22
CA ARG A 35 19.52 -2.27 1.82
C ARG A 35 18.21 -1.55 1.51
N VAL A 36 17.69 -1.68 0.28
CA VAL A 36 16.42 -1.03 -0.10
C VAL A 36 15.23 -1.72 0.58
N ILE A 37 15.19 -3.05 0.60
CA ILE A 37 14.16 -3.83 1.30
C ILE A 37 14.14 -3.50 2.79
N HIS A 38 15.31 -3.43 3.42
CA HIS A 38 15.47 -3.10 4.83
C HIS A 38 14.85 -1.74 5.15
N GLU A 39 15.15 -0.72 4.35
CA GLU A 39 14.62 0.62 4.55
C GLU A 39 13.09 0.69 4.33
N ASP A 40 12.57 -0.05 3.37
CA ASP A 40 11.12 -0.14 3.14
C ASP A 40 10.42 -0.86 4.30
N CYS A 41 10.98 -1.96 4.80
CA CYS A 41 10.44 -2.66 5.97
C CYS A 41 10.53 -1.81 7.25
N ARG A 42 11.58 -0.99 7.41
CA ARG A 42 11.71 -0.04 8.53
C ARG A 42 10.59 0.99 8.58
N ARG A 43 10.01 1.30 7.41
CA ARG A 43 8.94 2.27 7.20
C ARG A 43 7.56 1.63 7.05
N SER A 44 7.47 0.30 7.19
CA SER A 44 6.23 -0.46 7.02
C SER A 44 5.58 -0.81 8.37
N CYS A 45 4.46 -1.54 8.35
CA CYS A 45 3.78 -2.11 9.53
C CYS A 45 3.12 -1.10 10.49
N TRP A 46 3.23 0.21 10.25
CA TRP A 46 2.66 1.25 11.10
C TRP A 46 1.13 1.17 11.20
N ARG A 47 0.46 0.75 10.12
CA ARG A 47 -1.00 0.57 10.11
C ARG A 47 -1.51 -0.52 11.06
N PHE A 48 -0.65 -1.45 11.49
CA PHE A 48 -1.02 -2.45 12.49
C PHE A 48 -0.89 -1.97 13.92
N MET A 49 -0.30 -0.78 14.16
CA MET A 49 -0.21 -0.22 15.51
C MET A 49 -1.58 0.00 16.13
N THR A 50 -2.58 0.37 15.33
CA THR A 50 -3.94 0.64 15.78
C THR A 50 -4.67 -0.61 16.25
N ILE A 51 -4.19 -1.80 15.92
CA ILE A 51 -4.76 -3.09 16.37
C ILE A 51 -4.45 -3.33 17.87
N PHE A 52 -3.44 -2.67 18.44
CA PHE A 52 -3.00 -2.91 19.81
C PHE A 52 -3.18 -1.68 20.69
N GLU A 53 -3.95 -1.83 21.77
CA GLU A 53 -4.24 -0.77 22.74
C GLU A 53 -2.99 -0.31 23.52
N GLN A 54 -1.96 -1.16 23.64
CA GLN A 54 -0.69 -0.86 24.32
C GLN A 54 0.42 -0.61 23.31
N GLN A 55 0.40 0.59 22.74
CA GLN A 55 1.30 1.06 21.70
C GLN A 55 2.73 1.24 22.23
N THR A 56 3.61 0.26 22.03
CA THR A 56 5.04 0.49 22.13
C THR A 56 5.65 0.51 20.73
N ARG A 57 6.44 1.55 20.42
CA ARG A 57 7.25 1.58 19.18
C ARG A 57 8.11 0.31 19.03
N LEU A 58 8.50 -0.28 20.16
CA LEU A 58 9.21 -1.54 20.24
C LEU A 58 8.45 -2.70 19.59
N PHE A 59 7.13 -2.78 19.76
CA PHE A 59 6.32 -3.80 19.10
C PHE A 59 6.34 -3.65 17.57
N THR A 60 6.17 -2.42 17.07
CA THR A 60 6.24 -2.15 15.62
C THR A 60 7.59 -2.58 15.06
N ARG A 61 8.69 -2.27 15.76
CA ARG A 61 10.04 -2.65 15.35
C ARG A 61 10.24 -4.17 15.33
N ALA A 62 9.71 -4.90 16.32
CA ALA A 62 9.71 -6.36 16.31
C ALA A 62 8.91 -6.90 15.11
N LEU A 63 7.72 -6.35 14.85
CA LEU A 63 6.88 -6.73 13.73
C LEU A 63 7.57 -6.47 12.37
N GLN A 64 8.25 -5.34 12.23
CA GLN A 64 9.06 -5.00 11.05
C GLN A 64 10.20 -6.00 10.85
N GLY A 65 10.86 -6.44 11.92
CA GLY A 65 11.88 -7.49 11.85
C GLY A 65 11.35 -8.84 11.39
N VAL A 66 10.14 -9.23 11.83
CA VAL A 66 9.46 -10.44 11.31
C VAL A 66 9.06 -10.25 9.86
N PHE A 67 8.52 -9.08 9.51
CA PHE A 67 8.08 -8.75 8.18
C PHE A 67 9.23 -8.73 7.16
N GLU A 68 10.40 -8.20 7.51
CA GLU A 68 11.57 -8.18 6.64
C GLU A 68 12.02 -9.59 6.23
N HIS A 69 12.13 -10.51 7.19
CA HIS A 69 12.48 -11.90 6.90
C HIS A 69 11.43 -12.56 6.01
N PHE A 70 10.15 -12.39 6.37
CA PHE A 70 9.05 -12.89 5.56
C PHE A 70 9.08 -12.32 4.14
N PHE A 71 9.37 -11.03 3.99
CA PHE A 71 9.44 -10.38 2.69
C PHE A 71 10.63 -10.88 1.86
N ILE A 72 11.78 -11.14 2.48
CA ILE A 72 12.93 -11.75 1.80
C ILE A 72 12.55 -13.14 1.30
N ASP A 73 11.89 -13.97 2.10
CA ASP A 73 11.37 -15.27 1.66
C ASP A 73 10.42 -15.13 0.48
N VAL A 74 9.48 -14.18 0.53
CA VAL A 74 8.60 -13.86 -0.59
C VAL A 74 9.41 -13.48 -1.83
N TRP A 75 10.38 -12.57 -1.68
CA TRP A 75 11.15 -12.00 -2.78
C TRP A 75 11.99 -13.03 -3.52
N ILE A 76 12.72 -13.89 -2.81
CA ILE A 76 13.55 -14.93 -3.45
C ILE A 76 12.74 -15.97 -4.22
N ASN A 77 11.46 -16.13 -3.86
CA ASN A 77 10.54 -17.04 -4.54
C ASN A 77 9.79 -16.37 -5.70
N THR A 78 10.00 -15.06 -5.95
CA THR A 78 9.44 -14.41 -7.14
C THR A 78 10.23 -14.78 -8.41
N PRO A 79 9.63 -14.70 -9.61
CA PRO A 79 10.35 -14.86 -10.87
C PRO A 79 11.60 -13.96 -10.99
N PRO A 80 12.72 -14.43 -11.59
CA PRO A 80 13.96 -13.65 -11.70
C PRO A 80 13.79 -12.27 -12.35
N GLU A 81 12.87 -12.14 -13.31
CA GLU A 81 12.52 -10.88 -13.96
C GLU A 81 11.97 -9.82 -12.98
N MET A 82 11.25 -10.25 -11.94
CA MET A 82 10.77 -9.37 -10.88
C MET A 82 11.91 -9.00 -9.93
N GLN A 83 12.78 -9.97 -9.60
CA GLN A 83 13.90 -9.77 -8.69
C GLN A 83 14.90 -8.69 -9.15
N GLN A 84 15.07 -8.54 -10.45
CA GLN A 84 16.00 -7.57 -11.05
C GLN A 84 15.51 -6.13 -10.98
N ASN A 85 14.21 -5.91 -10.77
CA ASN A 85 13.57 -4.61 -10.90
C ASN A 85 12.92 -4.20 -9.57
N TYR A 86 13.60 -4.35 -8.45
CA TYR A 86 13.05 -3.85 -7.18
C TYR A 86 12.83 -2.33 -7.25
N PHE A 87 11.65 -1.85 -6.85
CA PHE A 87 11.39 -0.44 -6.63
C PHE A 87 10.75 -0.21 -5.26
N GLN A 88 10.89 1.02 -4.76
CA GLN A 88 10.43 1.41 -3.44
C GLN A 88 8.90 1.40 -3.31
N GLY A 89 8.36 0.75 -2.28
CA GLY A 89 6.92 0.71 -1.97
C GLY A 89 6.19 -0.55 -2.45
N ILE A 90 6.88 -1.49 -3.10
CA ILE A 90 6.34 -2.83 -3.43
C ILE A 90 5.87 -3.58 -2.16
N THR A 91 6.50 -3.32 -1.02
CA THR A 91 6.24 -3.98 0.27
C THR A 91 4.84 -3.76 0.80
N ASP A 92 4.16 -2.66 0.42
CA ASP A 92 2.86 -2.29 0.98
C ASP A 92 1.77 -3.36 0.79
N SER A 93 1.67 -3.93 -0.41
CA SER A 93 0.64 -4.94 -0.69
C SER A 93 0.93 -6.26 0.01
N VAL A 94 2.23 -6.60 0.12
CA VAL A 94 2.72 -7.80 0.83
C VAL A 94 2.50 -7.66 2.33
N GLU A 95 2.63 -6.46 2.87
CA GLU A 95 2.37 -6.16 4.28
C GLU A 95 0.92 -6.49 4.67
N ILE A 96 -0.07 -6.15 3.82
CA ILE A 96 -1.48 -6.45 4.11
C ILE A 96 -1.75 -7.96 4.10
N VAL A 97 -1.12 -8.70 3.19
CA VAL A 97 -1.19 -10.17 3.19
C VAL A 97 -0.53 -10.72 4.45
N PHE A 98 0.67 -10.27 4.79
CA PHE A 98 1.38 -10.64 6.02
C PHE A 98 0.51 -10.46 7.27
N GLY A 99 -0.10 -9.29 7.44
CA GLY A 99 -0.99 -8.98 8.57
C GLY A 99 -2.21 -9.91 8.69
N ALA A 100 -2.64 -10.53 7.59
CA ALA A 100 -3.78 -11.45 7.60
C ALA A 100 -3.42 -12.85 8.15
N PHE A 101 -2.13 -13.21 8.17
CA PHE A 101 -1.64 -14.54 8.54
C PHE A 101 -0.79 -14.54 9.80
N ILE A 102 -0.15 -13.42 10.13
CA ILE A 102 0.70 -13.32 11.31
C ILE A 102 -0.11 -13.52 12.59
N ASN A 103 0.46 -14.26 13.55
CA ASN A 103 -0.07 -14.33 14.90
C ASN A 103 0.58 -13.23 15.74
N PHE A 104 -0.05 -12.07 15.78
CA PHE A 104 0.47 -10.91 16.52
C PHE A 104 0.72 -11.20 18.01
N ASN A 105 -0.09 -12.08 18.64
CA ASN A 105 0.15 -12.47 20.03
C ASN A 105 1.51 -13.17 20.17
N ARG A 106 1.92 -14.01 19.23
CA ARG A 106 3.23 -14.65 19.28
C ARG A 106 4.37 -13.65 19.15
N VAL A 107 4.19 -12.57 18.38
CA VAL A 107 5.18 -11.48 18.33
C VAL A 107 5.28 -10.79 19.70
N ILE A 108 4.15 -10.46 20.33
CA ILE A 108 4.10 -9.82 21.66
C ILE A 108 4.78 -10.68 22.74
N HIS A 109 4.47 -11.99 22.79
CA HIS A 109 5.01 -12.88 23.80
C HIS A 109 6.53 -13.10 23.66
N ASN A 110 7.08 -12.84 22.48
CA ASN A 110 8.49 -13.05 22.18
C ASN A 110 9.24 -11.74 21.89
N LEU A 111 8.76 -10.59 22.39
CA LEU A 111 9.43 -9.30 22.21
C LEU A 111 10.90 -9.31 22.70
N SER A 112 11.21 -10.11 23.72
CA SER A 112 12.58 -10.28 24.24
C SER A 112 13.54 -10.93 23.25
N TRP A 113 13.04 -11.56 22.19
CA TRP A 113 13.85 -12.18 21.14
C TRP A 113 14.37 -11.16 20.11
N PHE A 114 13.83 -9.95 20.11
CA PHE A 114 14.19 -8.89 19.19
C PHE A 114 15.17 -7.92 19.85
N LYS A 115 16.25 -7.59 19.13
CA LYS A 115 17.13 -6.47 19.48
C LYS A 115 16.62 -5.21 18.79
N ALA A 116 15.46 -4.73 19.21
CA ALA A 116 14.85 -3.51 18.68
C ALA A 116 15.13 -2.31 19.59
N CYS A 117 15.44 -1.17 18.99
CA CYS A 117 15.36 0.14 19.64
C CYS A 117 14.42 1.05 18.84
N GLU A 118 14.18 2.28 19.30
CA GLU A 118 13.27 3.18 18.59
C GLU A 118 13.75 3.52 17.17
N ASP A 119 15.07 3.59 16.98
CA ASP A 119 15.69 4.07 15.74
C ASP A 119 16.12 2.95 14.79
N ASP A 120 16.33 1.74 15.31
CA ASP A 120 16.86 0.60 14.57
C ASP A 120 16.18 -0.71 15.00
N PHE A 121 15.95 -1.60 14.05
CA PHE A 121 15.49 -2.96 14.32
C PHE A 121 16.60 -3.91 13.86
N ASN A 122 17.45 -4.33 14.79
CA ASN A 122 18.41 -5.38 14.46
C ASN A 122 17.65 -6.70 14.31
N THR A 123 17.95 -7.38 13.20
CA THR A 123 17.25 -8.56 12.73
C THR A 123 17.21 -9.68 13.77
N PHE A 124 16.05 -10.32 13.87
CA PHE A 124 15.88 -11.56 14.59
C PHE A 124 16.43 -12.71 13.73
N PHE A 125 17.39 -13.50 14.22
CA PHE A 125 18.07 -14.55 13.44
C PHE A 125 17.48 -15.96 13.61
N GLY A 126 16.29 -16.08 14.19
CA GLY A 126 15.64 -17.38 14.41
C GLY A 126 14.63 -17.75 13.33
N ASP A 127 13.95 -18.87 13.54
CA ASP A 127 12.89 -19.34 12.64
C ASP A 127 11.64 -18.46 12.72
N ILE A 128 11.33 -17.75 11.64
CA ILE A 128 10.17 -16.85 11.58
C ILE A 128 8.83 -17.57 11.49
N MET A 129 8.81 -18.85 11.08
CA MET A 129 7.57 -19.62 10.95
C MET A 129 6.86 -19.74 12.30
N GLY A 130 7.62 -19.67 13.40
CA GLY A 130 7.11 -19.66 14.76
C GLY A 130 6.13 -18.52 15.06
N PHE A 131 6.17 -17.40 14.32
CA PHE A 131 5.26 -16.27 14.51
C PHE A 131 3.93 -16.38 13.74
N PHE A 132 3.76 -17.42 12.92
CA PHE A 132 2.51 -17.71 12.21
C PHE A 132 1.71 -18.79 12.95
N TYR A 133 0.42 -18.94 12.64
CA TYR A 133 -0.41 -19.94 13.33
C TYR A 133 0.07 -21.38 13.15
N SER A 134 0.65 -21.69 11.99
CA SER A 134 1.30 -22.96 11.66
C SER A 134 2.26 -22.78 10.48
N GLU A 135 3.12 -23.77 10.21
CA GLU A 135 3.97 -23.80 9.02
C GLU A 135 3.15 -23.70 7.72
N GLN A 136 2.00 -24.38 7.66
CA GLN A 136 1.11 -24.32 6.50
C GLN A 136 0.54 -22.91 6.27
N GLU A 137 0.22 -22.19 7.35
CA GLU A 137 -0.27 -20.81 7.28
C GLU A 137 0.82 -19.84 6.83
N TYR A 138 2.06 -20.06 7.26
CA TYR A 138 3.21 -19.33 6.74
C TYR A 138 3.42 -19.58 5.23
N LYS A 139 3.39 -20.85 4.78
CA LYS A 139 3.49 -21.18 3.34
C LYS A 139 2.39 -20.49 2.52
N ARG A 140 1.15 -20.48 3.02
CA ARG A 140 0.03 -19.74 2.39
C ARG A 140 0.32 -18.25 2.29
N ALA A 141 0.79 -17.64 3.38
CA ALA A 141 1.14 -16.23 3.40
C ALA A 141 2.20 -15.91 2.33
N VAL A 142 3.26 -16.72 2.23
CA VAL A 142 4.32 -16.53 1.22
C VAL A 142 3.74 -16.61 -0.20
N ILE A 143 2.96 -17.66 -0.51
CA ILE A 143 2.37 -17.86 -1.84
C ILE A 143 1.42 -16.72 -2.21
N TYR A 144 0.54 -16.31 -1.30
CA TYR A 144 -0.39 -15.22 -1.57
C TYR A 144 0.31 -13.87 -1.73
N SER A 145 1.40 -13.64 -1.01
CA SER A 145 2.25 -12.46 -1.21
C SER A 145 2.93 -12.48 -2.57
N ILE A 146 3.40 -13.64 -3.06
CA ILE A 146 3.93 -13.78 -4.43
C ILE A 146 2.84 -13.44 -5.45
N TYR A 147 1.61 -13.92 -5.27
CA TYR A 147 0.50 -13.55 -6.16
C TYR A 147 0.20 -12.05 -6.13
N ALA A 148 0.24 -11.42 -4.95
CA ALA A 148 0.09 -9.98 -4.85
C ALA A 148 1.19 -9.23 -5.61
N LEU A 149 2.45 -9.63 -5.45
CA LEU A 149 3.57 -9.04 -6.20
C LEU A 149 3.44 -9.25 -7.71
N GLN A 150 3.02 -10.44 -8.16
CA GLN A 150 2.77 -10.71 -9.57
C GLN A 150 1.68 -9.82 -10.14
N LYS A 151 0.63 -9.50 -9.35
CA LYS A 151 -0.42 -8.55 -9.75
C LYS A 151 0.11 -7.13 -9.88
N VAL A 152 0.91 -6.66 -8.93
CA VAL A 152 1.58 -5.35 -9.02
C VAL A 152 2.48 -5.31 -10.26
N HIS A 153 3.30 -6.34 -10.47
CA HIS A 153 4.18 -6.47 -11.62
C HIS A 153 3.43 -6.55 -12.96
N GLN A 154 2.27 -7.21 -13.02
CA GLN A 154 1.43 -7.20 -14.23
C GLN A 154 0.94 -5.80 -14.58
N PHE A 155 0.69 -4.96 -13.58
CA PHE A 155 0.25 -3.58 -13.77
C PHE A 155 1.41 -2.68 -14.23
N ASN A 156 2.50 -2.61 -13.49
CA ASN A 156 3.53 -1.59 -13.69
C ASN A 156 4.88 -2.13 -14.20
N LYS A 157 5.04 -3.45 -14.32
CA LYS A 157 6.27 -4.14 -14.75
C LYS A 157 7.52 -3.80 -13.94
N PHE A 158 7.32 -3.17 -12.78
CA PHE A 158 8.39 -2.56 -12.00
C PHE A 158 9.28 -1.62 -12.84
N ASP A 159 8.70 -1.03 -13.89
CA ASP A 159 9.39 -0.21 -14.89
C ASP A 159 8.85 1.22 -14.84
N LEU A 160 9.76 2.20 -14.71
CA LEU A 160 9.41 3.60 -14.59
C LEU A 160 8.66 4.12 -15.83
N ASN A 161 9.04 3.65 -17.02
CA ASN A 161 8.38 4.10 -18.26
C ASN A 161 6.92 3.62 -18.30
N THR A 162 6.69 2.37 -17.91
CA THR A 162 5.33 1.79 -17.80
C THR A 162 4.50 2.55 -16.77
N MET A 163 5.07 2.87 -15.61
CA MET A 163 4.40 3.69 -14.59
C MET A 163 4.07 5.10 -15.10
N GLU A 164 4.98 5.72 -15.85
CA GLU A 164 4.76 7.03 -16.47
C GLU A 164 3.65 7.00 -17.53
N GLN A 165 3.54 5.92 -18.32
CA GLN A 165 2.42 5.73 -19.25
C GLN A 165 1.07 5.63 -18.52
N HIS A 166 1.02 4.93 -17.38
CA HIS A 166 -0.19 4.87 -16.56
C HIS A 166 -0.53 6.23 -15.97
N ASN A 167 0.48 6.98 -15.53
CA ASN A 167 0.34 8.34 -15.05
C ASN A 167 -0.29 9.27 -16.10
N LEU A 168 0.25 9.27 -17.33
CA LEU A 168 -0.33 10.01 -18.45
C LEU A 168 -1.78 9.57 -18.76
N SER A 169 -2.06 8.27 -18.61
CA SER A 169 -3.41 7.74 -18.78
C SER A 169 -4.39 8.27 -17.72
N VAL A 170 -3.95 8.39 -16.45
CA VAL A 170 -4.75 9.02 -15.39
C VAL A 170 -5.02 10.48 -15.72
N ILE A 171 -4.01 11.26 -16.13
CA ILE A 171 -4.17 12.67 -16.52
C ILE A 171 -5.20 12.80 -17.66
N SER A 172 -5.08 11.95 -18.68
CA SER A 172 -6.01 11.92 -19.81
C SER A 172 -7.45 11.64 -19.36
N LEU A 173 -7.65 10.67 -18.44
CA LEU A 173 -8.97 10.39 -17.88
C LEU A 173 -9.51 11.56 -17.03
N ILE A 174 -8.67 12.26 -16.27
CA ILE A 174 -9.09 13.48 -15.56
C ILE A 174 -9.57 14.52 -16.57
N SER A 175 -8.83 14.74 -17.66
CA SER A 175 -9.21 15.70 -18.70
C SER A 175 -10.56 15.37 -19.36
N GLN A 176 -10.84 14.08 -19.57
CA GLN A 176 -12.07 13.61 -20.18
C GLN A 176 -13.27 13.66 -19.21
N ASN A 177 -13.06 13.24 -17.97
CA ASN A 177 -14.15 12.96 -17.03
C ASN A 177 -14.37 14.07 -15.98
N ASP A 178 -13.35 14.89 -15.71
CA ASP A 178 -13.39 15.95 -14.70
C ASP A 178 -12.76 17.24 -15.23
N LYS A 179 -13.52 17.97 -16.05
CA LYS A 179 -13.06 19.22 -16.68
C LYS A 179 -12.64 20.29 -15.67
N LYS A 180 -13.23 20.32 -14.48
CA LYS A 180 -12.89 21.32 -13.45
C LYS A 180 -11.54 20.99 -12.83
N LEU A 181 -11.34 19.74 -12.40
CA LEU A 181 -10.03 19.29 -11.91
C LEU A 181 -8.97 19.40 -13.00
N SER A 182 -9.31 19.04 -14.25
CA SER A 182 -8.42 19.18 -15.40
C SER A 182 -7.92 20.61 -15.59
N LYS A 183 -8.80 21.60 -15.46
CA LYS A 183 -8.43 23.01 -15.55
C LYS A 183 -7.47 23.40 -14.42
N TYR A 184 -7.77 22.94 -13.21
CA TYR A 184 -6.94 23.24 -12.05
C TYR A 184 -5.53 22.65 -12.16
N ILE A 185 -5.40 21.40 -12.62
CA ILE A 185 -4.08 20.77 -12.81
C ILE A 185 -3.35 21.35 -14.02
N SER A 186 -4.05 21.77 -15.10
CA SER A 186 -3.38 22.30 -16.30
C SER A 186 -2.64 23.61 -16.06
N ASP A 187 -2.99 24.33 -15.00
CA ASP A 187 -2.32 25.57 -14.60
C ASP A 187 -1.00 25.30 -13.82
N GLN A 188 -0.66 24.04 -13.57
CA GLN A 188 0.54 23.61 -12.84
C GLN A 188 1.62 23.07 -13.80
N PRO A 189 2.92 23.11 -13.42
CA PRO A 189 3.97 22.52 -14.25
C PRO A 189 3.76 21.02 -14.46
N ALA A 190 3.95 20.54 -15.70
CA ALA A 190 3.70 19.15 -16.08
C ALA A 190 4.46 18.13 -15.20
N GLN A 191 5.71 18.44 -14.85
CA GLN A 191 6.51 17.61 -13.96
C GLN A 191 5.88 17.47 -12.57
N THR A 192 5.32 18.56 -12.02
CA THR A 192 4.67 18.56 -10.71
C THR A 192 3.40 17.72 -10.70
N ILE A 193 2.57 17.81 -11.76
CA ILE A 193 1.38 16.97 -11.93
C ILE A 193 1.79 15.50 -12.03
N SER A 194 2.81 15.21 -12.83
CA SER A 194 3.33 13.86 -13.02
C SER A 194 3.78 13.28 -11.68
N CYS A 195 4.61 13.99 -10.90
CA CYS A 195 5.03 13.54 -9.57
C CYS A 195 3.85 13.29 -8.62
N PHE A 196 2.84 14.15 -8.63
CA PHE A 196 1.65 14.02 -7.78
C PHE A 196 0.83 12.76 -8.07
N ILE A 197 0.65 12.40 -9.35
CA ILE A 197 -0.12 11.20 -9.71
C ILE A 197 0.74 9.93 -9.56
N PHE A 198 2.04 10.04 -9.84
CA PHE A 198 2.97 8.91 -9.81
C PHE A 198 2.95 8.18 -8.47
N GLN A 199 2.91 8.90 -7.34
CA GLN A 199 2.83 8.27 -6.00
C GLN A 199 1.60 7.34 -5.85
N TYR A 200 0.46 7.66 -6.46
CA TYR A 200 -0.75 6.84 -6.37
C TYR A 200 -0.73 5.67 -7.35
N VAL A 201 -0.13 5.85 -8.52
CA VAL A 201 0.14 4.75 -9.46
C VAL A 201 1.08 3.73 -8.84
N ASN A 202 2.11 4.21 -8.12
CA ASN A 202 3.13 3.37 -7.52
C ASN A 202 2.61 2.56 -6.32
N THR A 203 1.80 3.17 -5.47
CA THR A 203 1.47 2.63 -4.13
C THR A 203 0.01 2.19 -4.00
N PHE A 204 -0.83 2.48 -5.00
CA PHE A 204 -2.27 2.23 -4.98
C PHE A 204 -2.95 2.77 -3.71
N PHE A 205 -2.49 3.95 -3.27
CA PHE A 205 -2.92 4.69 -2.08
C PHE A 205 -2.58 4.06 -0.72
N LEU A 206 -1.81 2.97 -0.67
CA LEU A 206 -1.51 2.26 0.58
C LEU A 206 -0.61 3.05 1.55
N HIS A 207 0.17 4.01 1.05
CA HIS A 207 0.90 4.97 1.88
C HIS A 207 0.03 6.12 2.41
N ASN A 208 -1.18 6.30 1.88
CA ASN A 208 -2.04 7.43 2.24
C ASN A 208 -3.07 7.08 3.31
N THR A 209 -3.08 5.84 3.82
CA THR A 209 -4.01 5.38 4.85
C THR A 209 -3.30 4.55 5.93
N ASN A 210 -3.63 4.82 7.19
CA ASN A 210 -3.30 3.95 8.33
C ASN A 210 -4.48 3.05 8.74
N ASN A 211 -5.64 3.22 8.11
CA ASN A 211 -6.83 2.43 8.39
C ASN A 211 -6.72 1.06 7.72
N ILE A 212 -6.60 0.01 8.53
CA ILE A 212 -6.37 -1.35 8.06
C ILE A 212 -7.55 -1.89 7.21
N GLN A 213 -8.78 -1.52 7.53
CA GLN A 213 -9.96 -1.97 6.77
C GLN A 213 -9.93 -1.40 5.36
N LEU A 214 -9.58 -0.11 5.24
CA LEU A 214 -9.42 0.55 3.94
C LEU A 214 -8.25 -0.06 3.16
N SER A 215 -7.08 -0.29 3.80
CA SER A 215 -5.95 -0.94 3.15
C SER A 215 -6.29 -2.34 2.62
N VAL A 216 -7.06 -3.13 3.39
CA VAL A 216 -7.57 -4.43 2.95
C VAL A 216 -8.45 -4.28 1.71
N LYS A 217 -9.40 -3.34 1.70
CA LYS A 217 -10.25 -3.13 0.51
C LYS A 217 -9.45 -2.69 -0.71
N LEU A 218 -8.45 -1.81 -0.53
CA LEU A 218 -7.56 -1.38 -1.61
C LEU A 218 -6.78 -2.56 -2.19
N VAL A 219 -6.17 -3.41 -1.36
CA VAL A 219 -5.46 -4.60 -1.85
C VAL A 219 -6.41 -5.57 -2.54
N LYS A 220 -7.61 -5.85 -1.99
CA LYS A 220 -8.63 -6.67 -2.67
C LYS A 220 -8.95 -6.13 -4.07
N LEU A 221 -9.14 -4.83 -4.21
CA LEU A 221 -9.42 -4.20 -5.50
C LEU A 221 -8.23 -4.32 -6.45
N GLN A 222 -7.01 -4.02 -5.98
CA GLN A 222 -5.80 -4.12 -6.79
C GLN A 222 -5.61 -5.53 -7.37
N LEU A 223 -5.89 -6.56 -6.58
CA LEU A 223 -5.78 -7.96 -6.99
C LEU A 223 -6.82 -8.37 -8.06
N ASN A 224 -8.00 -7.73 -8.03
CA ASN A 224 -9.12 -8.04 -8.91
C ASN A 224 -9.14 -7.22 -10.21
N LEU A 225 -8.62 -5.99 -10.18
CA LEU A 225 -8.68 -5.08 -11.32
C LEU A 225 -7.59 -5.38 -12.35
N ASN A 226 -7.91 -5.16 -13.63
CA ASN A 226 -6.91 -5.06 -14.69
C ASN A 226 -6.31 -3.64 -14.73
N THR A 227 -5.28 -3.44 -15.56
CA THR A 227 -4.60 -2.15 -15.73
C THR A 227 -5.56 -0.99 -15.98
N LYS A 228 -6.54 -1.15 -16.87
CA LYS A 228 -7.52 -0.10 -17.16
C LYS A 228 -8.40 0.22 -15.94
N GLY A 229 -8.80 -0.80 -15.20
CA GLY A 229 -9.55 -0.66 -13.95
C GLY A 229 -8.76 0.11 -12.90
N ILE A 230 -7.47 -0.22 -12.72
CA ILE A 230 -6.56 0.46 -11.78
C ILE A 230 -6.41 1.95 -12.14
N VAL A 231 -6.11 2.27 -13.40
CA VAL A 231 -5.94 3.66 -13.86
C VAL A 231 -7.22 4.47 -13.63
N HIS A 232 -8.38 3.90 -13.97
CA HIS A 232 -9.65 4.60 -13.77
C HIS A 232 -10.02 4.74 -12.29
N PHE A 233 -9.67 3.74 -11.47
CA PHE A 233 -9.83 3.80 -10.03
C PHE A 233 -9.04 4.95 -9.42
N ILE A 234 -7.74 5.06 -9.76
CA ILE A 234 -6.85 6.13 -9.30
C ILE A 234 -7.45 7.50 -9.65
N GLN A 235 -7.85 7.69 -10.91
CA GLN A 235 -8.51 8.93 -11.33
C GLN A 235 -9.76 9.25 -10.50
N THR A 236 -10.59 8.24 -10.22
CA THR A 236 -11.85 8.40 -9.48
C THR A 236 -11.57 8.88 -8.05
N ILE A 237 -10.60 8.27 -7.37
CA ILE A 237 -10.23 8.64 -5.99
C ILE A 237 -9.66 10.06 -5.94
N ILE A 238 -8.73 10.40 -6.84
CA ILE A 238 -8.16 11.76 -6.91
C ILE A 238 -9.27 12.79 -7.10
N SER A 239 -10.19 12.54 -8.01
CA SER A 239 -11.29 13.46 -8.32
C SER A 239 -12.24 13.63 -7.14
N ALA A 240 -12.63 12.54 -6.48
CA ALA A 240 -13.52 12.57 -5.33
C ALA A 240 -12.87 13.26 -4.12
N CYS A 241 -11.62 12.93 -3.79
CA CYS A 241 -10.91 13.52 -2.65
C CYS A 241 -10.70 15.02 -2.84
N SER A 242 -10.37 15.45 -4.06
CA SER A 242 -10.20 16.87 -4.38
C SER A 242 -11.48 17.67 -4.10
N ARG A 243 -12.64 17.13 -4.48
CA ARG A 243 -13.94 17.79 -4.24
C ARG A 243 -14.39 17.73 -2.78
N ALA A 244 -14.14 16.61 -2.11
CA ALA A 244 -14.43 16.41 -0.69
C ALA A 244 -13.77 17.48 0.18
N TYR A 245 -12.49 17.75 -0.09
CA TYR A 245 -11.69 18.65 0.73
C TYR A 245 -11.81 20.11 0.31
N ALA A 246 -11.93 20.39 -0.99
CA ALA A 246 -11.99 21.75 -1.51
C ALA A 246 -13.29 22.07 -2.29
N PRO A 247 -14.48 22.00 -1.65
CA PRO A 247 -15.76 22.31 -2.29
C PRO A 247 -15.76 23.64 -3.05
N ASP A 248 -15.17 24.65 -2.41
CA ASP A 248 -15.20 26.04 -2.85
C ASP A 248 -14.31 26.27 -4.08
N LEU A 249 -13.23 25.48 -4.23
CA LEU A 249 -12.41 25.47 -5.44
C LEU A 249 -13.18 24.92 -6.65
N PHE A 250 -14.19 24.09 -6.43
CA PHE A 250 -14.93 23.40 -7.48
C PHE A 250 -16.39 23.89 -7.65
N ASN A 251 -16.89 24.80 -6.80
CA ASN A 251 -18.27 25.29 -6.82
C ASN A 251 -19.32 24.16 -6.80
N GLU A 252 -19.14 23.13 -5.95
CA GLU A 252 -20.08 22.00 -5.86
C GLU A 252 -20.69 21.85 -4.47
N PRO A 253 -21.99 21.52 -4.35
CA PRO A 253 -22.54 20.99 -3.12
C PRO A 253 -21.97 19.60 -2.90
N THR A 254 -20.94 19.49 -2.07
CA THR A 254 -20.23 18.23 -1.88
C THR A 254 -21.06 17.24 -1.07
N LEU A 255 -21.16 16.00 -1.55
CA LEU A 255 -21.69 14.85 -0.80
C LEU A 255 -20.78 14.48 0.40
N LEU A 256 -19.49 14.79 0.28
CA LEU A 256 -18.47 14.71 1.32
C LEU A 256 -18.20 16.12 1.87
N ARG A 257 -18.93 16.57 2.88
CA ARG A 257 -18.47 17.71 3.67
C ARG A 257 -17.65 17.18 4.83
N ILE A 258 -16.34 17.39 4.77
CA ILE A 258 -15.51 17.31 5.98
C ILE A 258 -16.04 18.38 6.93
N SER A 259 -16.37 18.00 8.17
CA SER A 259 -16.87 18.94 9.18
C SER A 259 -15.89 20.11 9.34
N ASP A 260 -16.40 21.31 9.58
CA ASP A 260 -15.54 22.52 9.70
C ASP A 260 -14.49 22.38 10.81
N GLU A 261 -14.72 21.51 11.80
CA GLU A 261 -13.78 21.18 12.89
C GLU A 261 -12.53 20.41 12.42
N ASN A 262 -12.60 19.73 11.26
CA ASN A 262 -11.49 18.96 10.68
C ASN A 262 -10.83 19.68 9.48
N LYS A 263 -11.34 20.84 9.08
CA LYS A 263 -10.64 21.70 8.11
C LYS A 263 -9.39 22.25 8.78
N LEU A 264 -8.23 21.71 8.41
CA LEU A 264 -6.97 22.38 8.69
C LEU A 264 -7.06 23.79 8.09
N GLN A 265 -6.86 24.82 8.92
CA GLN A 265 -6.51 26.15 8.45
C GLN A 265 -5.13 26.04 7.78
N ILE A 266 -5.14 25.65 6.51
CA ILE A 266 -3.96 25.75 5.68
C ILE A 266 -3.76 27.25 5.43
N ASP A 267 -2.65 27.81 5.90
CA ASP A 267 -2.20 29.13 5.47
C ASP A 267 -1.92 29.04 3.96
N LEU A 268 -2.94 29.39 3.18
CA LEU A 268 -2.98 29.28 1.73
C LEU A 268 -1.98 30.15 0.94
N PRO A 269 -1.36 31.26 1.43
CA PRO A 269 -0.68 32.16 0.52
C PRO A 269 0.64 31.61 -0.07
N ASN A 270 1.18 30.49 0.43
CA ASN A 270 2.50 29.98 0.01
C ASN A 270 2.55 28.50 -0.43
N ILE A 271 1.41 27.82 -0.56
CA ILE A 271 1.37 26.39 -0.92
C ILE A 271 0.95 26.24 -2.38
N SER A 272 1.69 25.47 -3.16
CA SER A 272 1.38 25.20 -4.57
C SER A 272 0.05 24.45 -4.71
N GLY A 273 -0.64 24.63 -5.84
CA GLY A 273 -1.93 23.97 -6.06
C GLY A 273 -1.86 22.43 -6.00
N ILE A 274 -0.70 21.85 -6.35
CA ILE A 274 -0.47 20.41 -6.25
C ILE A 274 -0.29 19.94 -4.81
N GLU A 275 0.37 20.72 -3.95
CA GLU A 275 0.48 20.40 -2.53
C GLU A 275 -0.89 20.40 -1.85
N ILE A 276 -1.78 21.30 -2.27
CA ILE A 276 -3.19 21.28 -1.85
C ILE A 276 -3.84 19.96 -2.28
N LEU A 277 -3.72 19.54 -3.54
CA LEU A 277 -4.31 18.27 -4.00
C LEU A 277 -3.74 17.04 -3.29
N SER A 278 -2.43 16.99 -3.07
CA SER A 278 -1.78 15.93 -2.31
C SER A 278 -2.31 15.88 -0.88
N HIS A 279 -2.48 17.04 -0.25
CA HIS A 279 -3.09 17.15 1.06
C HIS A 279 -4.56 16.70 1.05
N CYS A 280 -5.35 17.06 0.04
CA CYS A 280 -6.75 16.62 -0.10
C CYS A 280 -6.85 15.09 -0.09
N VAL A 281 -6.05 14.42 -0.92
CA VAL A 281 -6.06 12.95 -0.99
C VAL A 281 -5.58 12.34 0.33
N ASN A 282 -4.45 12.80 0.87
CA ASN A 282 -3.92 12.29 2.13
C ASN A 282 -4.92 12.44 3.28
N HIS A 283 -5.48 13.63 3.43
CA HIS A 283 -6.40 13.94 4.52
C HIS A 283 -7.69 13.12 4.41
N VAL A 284 -8.26 13.01 3.22
CA VAL A 284 -9.47 12.19 3.01
C VAL A 284 -9.21 10.71 3.26
N MET A 285 -8.05 10.19 2.84
CA MET A 285 -7.66 8.79 3.03
C MET A 285 -7.24 8.45 4.47
N GLN A 286 -6.83 9.44 5.29
CA GLN A 286 -6.42 9.25 6.68
C GLN A 286 -7.56 9.40 7.70
N LEU A 287 -8.62 10.15 7.37
CA LEU A 287 -9.73 10.35 8.29
C LEU A 287 -10.62 9.11 8.41
N ASP A 288 -10.68 8.52 9.60
CA ASP A 288 -11.53 7.35 9.87
C ASP A 288 -13.01 7.61 9.55
N ALA A 289 -13.51 8.82 9.79
CA ALA A 289 -14.89 9.21 9.43
C ALA A 289 -15.14 9.14 7.89
N ASN A 290 -14.11 9.37 7.09
CA ASN A 290 -14.20 9.32 5.63
C ASN A 290 -13.92 7.92 5.07
N SER A 291 -13.32 7.03 5.88
CA SER A 291 -13.04 5.64 5.48
C SER A 291 -14.30 4.90 5.06
N VAL A 292 -15.45 5.18 5.70
CA VAL A 292 -16.76 4.60 5.33
C VAL A 292 -17.18 5.03 3.93
N ILE A 293 -17.05 6.32 3.61
CA ILE A 293 -17.47 6.85 2.31
C ILE A 293 -16.54 6.34 1.20
N ILE A 294 -15.23 6.31 1.46
CA ILE A 294 -14.28 5.69 0.53
C ILE A 294 -14.65 4.22 0.36
N CYS A 295 -14.91 3.49 1.44
CA CYS A 295 -15.34 2.10 1.41
C CYS A 295 -16.61 1.88 0.56
N ASP A 296 -17.58 2.78 0.63
CA ASP A 296 -18.79 2.73 -0.19
C ASP A 296 -18.49 3.01 -1.67
N MET A 297 -17.61 3.96 -1.95
CA MET A 297 -17.11 4.21 -3.32
C MET A 297 -16.37 2.99 -3.88
N LEU A 298 -15.57 2.32 -3.06
CA LEU A 298 -14.87 1.08 -3.42
C LEU A 298 -15.88 -0.02 -3.79
N ASP A 299 -16.95 -0.18 -2.99
CA ASP A 299 -17.98 -1.18 -3.23
C ASP A 299 -18.80 -0.87 -4.50
N GLN A 300 -19.08 0.41 -4.77
CA GLN A 300 -19.73 0.85 -6.02
C GLN A 300 -18.83 0.64 -7.25
N PHE A 301 -17.53 0.95 -7.12
CA PHE A 301 -16.55 0.73 -8.17
C PHE A 301 -16.43 -0.77 -8.49
N GLU A 302 -16.31 -1.61 -7.46
CA GLU A 302 -16.25 -3.06 -7.62
C GLU A 302 -17.46 -3.60 -8.38
N LYS A 303 -18.69 -3.14 -8.05
CA LYS A 303 -19.91 -3.51 -8.77
C LYS A 303 -19.89 -3.12 -10.25
N LYS A 304 -19.29 -1.99 -10.59
CA LYS A 304 -19.21 -1.49 -11.98
C LYS A 304 -18.20 -2.29 -12.81
N TYR A 305 -17.10 -2.74 -12.20
CA TYR A 305 -15.97 -3.37 -12.88
C TYR A 305 -15.86 -4.89 -12.67
N LYS A 306 -16.81 -5.52 -11.97
CA LYS A 306 -16.96 -6.99 -11.84
C LYS A 306 -17.63 -7.68 -13.06
N LYS A 307 -17.83 -6.97 -14.17
CA LYS A 307 -18.33 -7.52 -15.45
C LYS A 307 -17.23 -7.51 -16.50
#